data_AF-A0AB74V8I5-F1
#
_entry.id   AF-A0AB74V8I5-F1
#
_cell.length_a   1.000
_cell.length_b   1.000
_cell.length_c   1.000
_cell.angle_alpha   90.00
_cell.angle_beta   90.00
_cell.angle_gamma   90.00
#
_symmetry.space_group_name_H-M   'P 1'
#
loop_
_entity.id
_entity.type
_entity.pdbx_description
1 polymer ?
#
loop_
_entity_poly.entity_id
_entity_poly.type
_entity_poly.pdbx_seq_one_letter_code
_entity_poly.pdbx_strand_id
1 'polypeptide(L)'
;MNKFVLFLALFLIGIGAASASDKSPNGVYRPTLGTHATSYLKKFPLNKVAVDEIVQYVGTPDKSLSVAGSDYLTYNIEPKSGSGVIEYTYIVKDGVVVNVTYLNSGNFFGVTQRESAIKLQTP
;
A
#
# COMPACT_ATOMS: atom_id res chain seq x y z
N MET A 1 37.65 33.56 6.24
CA MET A 1 36.29 32.99 6.09
C MET A 1 35.60 32.99 7.44
N ASN A 2 34.55 33.80 7.59
CA ASN A 2 33.86 34.00 8.86
C ASN A 2 33.20 32.71 9.34
N LYS A 3 33.54 32.27 10.55
CA LYS A 3 33.01 31.07 11.23
C LYS A 3 31.46 31.05 11.24
N PHE A 4 30.83 32.23 11.18
CA PHE A 4 29.39 32.41 11.05
C PHE A 4 28.77 31.80 9.77
N VAL A 5 29.47 31.81 8.64
CA VAL A 5 28.94 31.27 7.38
C VAL A 5 28.88 29.74 7.43
N LEU A 6 29.83 29.11 8.14
CA LEU A 6 29.86 27.66 8.30
C LEU A 6 28.73 27.16 9.22
N PHE A 7 28.39 27.92 10.25
CA PHE A 7 27.26 27.61 11.14
C PHE A 7 25.90 27.80 10.47
N LEU A 8 25.76 28.81 9.59
CA LEU A 8 24.53 29.03 8.83
C LEU A 8 24.28 27.91 7.81
N ALA A 9 25.34 27.39 7.19
CA ALA A 9 25.27 26.24 6.30
C ALA A 9 24.87 24.95 7.03
N LEU A 10 25.35 24.71 8.26
CA LEU A 10 24.93 23.55 9.06
C LEU A 10 23.47 23.64 9.51
N PHE A 11 22.97 24.85 9.82
CA PHE A 11 21.59 25.04 10.26
C PHE A 11 20.58 24.73 9.15
N LEU A 12 20.93 24.98 7.88
CA LEU A 12 20.09 24.66 6.72
C LEU A 12 20.01 23.15 6.41
N ILE A 13 21.00 22.35 6.84
CA ILE A 13 20.99 20.89 6.67
C ILE A 13 20.13 20.22 7.76
N GLY A 14 19.92 20.88 8.91
CA GLY A 14 19.17 20.32 10.05
C GLY A 14 17.64 20.44 9.98
N ILE A 15 17.08 21.30 9.13
CA ILE A 15 15.62 21.54 9.03
C ILE A 15 14.95 20.59 8.02
N GLY A 16 15.75 19.92 7.17
CA GLY A 16 15.29 19.00 6.14
C GLY A 16 15.04 17.57 6.61
N ALA A 17 14.86 17.33 7.93
CA ALA A 17 14.27 16.08 8.39
C ALA A 17 12.79 16.10 8.00
N ALA A 18 12.50 15.84 6.73
CA ALA A 18 11.18 15.41 6.31
C ALA A 18 10.89 14.16 7.12
N SER A 19 10.12 14.32 8.20
CA SER A 19 9.50 13.21 8.89
C SER A 19 8.75 12.44 7.82
N ALA A 20 9.30 11.29 7.42
CA ALA A 20 8.63 10.37 6.52
C ALA A 20 7.37 9.95 7.27
N SER A 21 6.27 10.64 7.03
CA SER A 21 4.98 10.28 7.57
C SER A 21 4.67 8.90 7.02
N ASP A 22 4.35 7.95 7.90
CA ASP A 22 3.97 6.59 7.51
C ASP A 22 2.72 6.56 6.62
N LYS A 23 2.02 7.70 6.52
CA LYS A 23 0.84 7.92 5.71
C LYS A 23 0.96 9.16 4.83
N SER A 24 0.39 9.07 3.65
CA SER A 24 0.24 10.22 2.76
C SER A 24 -0.80 11.24 3.27
N PRO A 25 -0.90 12.43 2.65
CA PRO A 25 -1.98 13.37 2.93
C PRO A 25 -3.39 12.80 2.71
N ASN A 26 -3.54 11.88 1.77
CA ASN A 26 -4.79 11.13 1.57
C ASN A 26 -4.89 9.87 2.45
N GLY A 27 -3.99 9.67 3.41
CA GLY A 27 -4.02 8.53 4.33
C GLY A 27 -3.59 7.20 3.71
N VAL A 28 -2.90 7.23 2.57
CA VAL A 28 -2.32 6.06 1.90
C VAL A 28 -1.12 5.56 2.69
N TYR A 29 -1.05 4.26 2.91
CA TYR A 29 0.10 3.56 3.49
C TYR A 29 0.17 2.14 2.95
N ARG A 30 1.36 1.53 3.00
CA ARG A 30 1.56 0.12 2.67
C ARG A 30 0.79 -0.77 3.65
N PRO A 31 -0.20 -1.56 3.20
CA PRO A 31 -0.86 -2.54 4.05
C PRO A 31 0.13 -3.58 4.60
N THR A 32 -0.20 -4.13 5.76
CA THR A 32 0.56 -5.20 6.44
C THR A 32 -0.39 -6.33 6.83
N LEU A 33 0.15 -7.44 7.36
CA LEU A 33 -0.67 -8.53 7.92
C LEU A 33 -1.65 -8.08 9.01
N GLY A 34 -1.31 -7.04 9.77
CA GLY A 34 -2.18 -6.46 10.80
C GLY A 34 -3.24 -5.51 10.24
N THR A 35 -3.22 -5.22 8.94
CA THR A 35 -4.18 -4.31 8.31
C THR A 35 -5.51 -5.01 8.08
N HIS A 36 -6.58 -4.49 8.68
CA HIS A 36 -7.93 -5.00 8.47
C HIS A 36 -8.44 -4.64 7.07
N ALA A 37 -8.36 -5.58 6.12
CA ALA A 37 -8.63 -5.36 4.70
C ALA A 37 -9.94 -4.62 4.42
N THR A 38 -11.06 -5.06 5.01
CA THR A 38 -12.37 -4.41 4.80
C THR A 38 -12.39 -2.94 5.22
N SER A 39 -11.68 -2.60 6.31
CA SER A 39 -11.64 -1.22 6.80
C SER A 39 -10.75 -0.36 5.90
N TYR A 40 -9.62 -0.93 5.47
CA TYR A 40 -8.68 -0.29 4.55
C TYR A 40 -9.37 0.05 3.22
N LEU A 41 -9.99 -0.93 2.58
CA LEU A 41 -10.68 -0.76 1.30
C LEU A 41 -11.84 0.24 1.39
N LYS A 42 -12.65 0.17 2.46
CA LYS A 42 -13.80 1.08 2.64
C LYS A 42 -13.38 2.54 2.85
N LYS A 43 -12.23 2.78 3.48
CA LYS A 43 -11.73 4.12 3.78
C LYS A 43 -10.82 4.67 2.69
N PHE A 44 -10.47 3.86 1.69
CA PHE A 44 -9.53 4.26 0.66
C PHE A 44 -10.12 5.39 -0.20
N PRO A 45 -9.42 6.53 -0.36
CA PRO A 45 -9.95 7.68 -1.08
C PRO A 45 -9.79 7.53 -2.61
N LEU A 46 -10.67 6.74 -3.20
CA LEU A 46 -10.73 6.54 -4.65
C LEU A 46 -10.91 7.88 -5.41
N ASN A 47 -10.34 7.95 -6.60
CA ASN A 47 -10.35 9.11 -7.51
C ASN A 47 -9.66 10.36 -6.95
N LYS A 48 -8.90 10.24 -5.84
CA LYS A 48 -8.11 11.34 -5.25
C LYS A 48 -6.62 11.02 -5.18
N VAL A 49 -6.29 9.75 -5.00
CA VAL A 49 -4.92 9.28 -4.85
C VAL A 49 -4.30 9.13 -6.23
N ALA A 50 -3.20 9.84 -6.46
CA ALA A 50 -2.42 9.74 -7.68
C ALA A 50 -1.44 8.54 -7.63
N VAL A 51 -1.00 8.08 -8.79
CA VAL A 51 -0.13 6.89 -8.90
C VAL A 51 1.23 7.08 -8.23
N ASP A 52 1.77 8.30 -8.27
CA ASP A 52 3.02 8.69 -7.60
C ASP A 52 2.90 8.57 -6.08
N GLU A 53 1.76 8.96 -5.51
CA GLU A 53 1.45 8.79 -4.09
C GLU A 53 1.40 7.30 -3.69
N ILE A 54 0.86 6.44 -4.55
CA ILE A 54 0.91 4.99 -4.33
C ILE A 54 2.36 4.50 -4.30
N VAL A 55 3.17 4.85 -5.31
CA VAL A 55 4.56 4.40 -5.40
C VAL A 55 5.38 4.93 -4.22
N GLN A 56 5.13 6.16 -3.78
CA GLN A 56 5.84 6.79 -2.67
C GLN A 56 5.52 6.13 -1.31
N TYR A 57 4.25 5.85 -1.03
CA TYR A 57 3.80 5.43 0.31
C TYR A 57 3.52 3.92 0.44
N VAL A 58 3.22 3.24 -0.67
CA VAL A 58 3.07 1.78 -0.71
C VAL A 58 4.39 1.12 -1.14
N GLY A 59 5.21 1.81 -1.94
CA GLY A 59 6.49 1.35 -2.44
C GLY A 59 6.42 0.86 -3.90
N THR A 60 7.47 0.19 -4.36
CA THR A 60 7.47 -0.44 -5.69
C THR A 60 6.51 -1.63 -5.73
N PRO A 61 5.66 -1.74 -6.77
CA PRO A 61 4.77 -2.89 -6.93
C PRO A 61 5.55 -4.18 -7.20
N ASP A 62 5.02 -5.29 -6.68
CA ASP A 62 5.56 -6.62 -6.92
C ASP A 62 5.20 -7.13 -8.32
N LYS A 63 4.03 -6.73 -8.83
CA LYS A 63 3.58 -7.02 -10.19
C LYS A 63 2.92 -5.76 -10.77
N SER A 64 3.19 -5.49 -12.04
CA SER A 64 2.54 -4.40 -12.76
C SER A 64 2.04 -4.90 -14.11
N LEU A 65 0.83 -4.50 -14.47
CA LEU A 65 0.20 -4.85 -15.73
C LEU A 65 -0.61 -3.66 -16.25
N SER A 66 -0.49 -3.33 -17.53
CA SER A 66 -1.30 -2.29 -18.17
C SER A 66 -2.26 -2.93 -19.18
N VAL A 67 -3.57 -2.78 -18.99
CA VAL A 67 -4.60 -3.36 -19.87
C VAL A 67 -5.71 -2.34 -20.09
N ALA A 68 -6.11 -2.16 -21.35
CA ALA A 68 -7.27 -1.34 -21.73
C ALA A 68 -7.25 0.08 -21.11
N GLY A 69 -6.07 0.70 -21.05
CA GLY A 69 -5.90 2.05 -20.49
C GLY A 69 -5.95 2.13 -18.96
N SER A 70 -5.89 1.00 -18.26
CA SER A 70 -5.73 0.95 -16.80
C SER A 70 -4.42 0.29 -16.43
N ASP A 71 -3.77 0.80 -15.39
CA ASP A 71 -2.59 0.19 -14.78
C ASP A 71 -2.98 -0.54 -13.50
N TYR A 72 -2.48 -1.76 -13.34
CA TYR A 72 -2.73 -2.63 -12.21
C TYR A 72 -1.43 -2.78 -11.43
N LEU A 73 -1.38 -2.21 -10.23
CA LEU A 73 -0.21 -2.25 -9.36
C LEU A 73 -0.50 -3.19 -8.20
N THR A 74 0.10 -4.38 -8.22
CA THR A 74 -0.13 -5.41 -7.20
C THR A 74 1.01 -5.47 -6.20
N TYR A 75 0.64 -5.54 -4.93
CA TYR A 75 1.52 -5.61 -3.77
C TYR A 75 1.22 -6.88 -2.98
N ASN A 76 2.23 -7.71 -2.82
CA ASN A 76 2.14 -8.96 -2.08
C ASN A 76 2.47 -8.69 -0.62
N ILE A 77 1.59 -9.13 0.27
CA ILE A 77 1.77 -9.01 1.73
C ILE A 77 2.35 -10.30 2.31
N GLU A 78 1.88 -11.49 1.88
CA GLU A 78 2.34 -12.81 2.36
C GLU A 78 1.76 -13.99 1.52
N PRO A 79 2.35 -15.20 1.56
CA PRO A 79 3.76 -15.48 1.30
C PRO A 79 4.04 -15.62 -0.20
N LYS A 80 5.27 -15.30 -0.59
CA LYS A 80 5.76 -15.50 -1.97
C LYS A 80 6.20 -16.96 -2.26
N SER A 81 6.11 -17.86 -1.29
CA SER A 81 6.70 -19.22 -1.37
C SER A 81 5.95 -20.30 -0.56
N GLY A 82 4.68 -20.08 -0.21
CA GLY A 82 3.86 -21.01 0.58
C GLY A 82 2.43 -21.13 0.06
N SER A 83 1.62 -22.01 0.65
CA SER A 83 0.28 -22.44 0.20
C SER A 83 -0.82 -21.37 0.23
N GLY A 84 -0.48 -20.09 0.12
CA GLY A 84 -1.42 -18.98 0.02
C GLY A 84 -0.77 -17.67 -0.42
N VAL A 85 -1.62 -16.68 -0.69
CA VAL A 85 -1.29 -15.38 -1.25
C VAL A 85 -2.27 -14.33 -0.69
N ILE A 86 -1.73 -13.28 -0.07
CA ILE A 86 -2.41 -12.06 0.34
C ILE A 86 -1.86 -10.92 -0.51
N GLU A 87 -2.73 -10.26 -1.27
CA GLU A 87 -2.37 -9.22 -2.22
C GLU A 87 -3.34 -8.04 -2.16
N TYR A 88 -2.81 -6.85 -2.39
CA TYR A 88 -3.59 -5.66 -2.72
C TYR A 88 -3.26 -5.22 -4.13
N THR A 89 -4.27 -4.98 -4.97
CA THR A 89 -4.06 -4.44 -6.33
C THR A 89 -4.75 -3.10 -6.46
N TYR A 90 -3.96 -2.07 -6.78
CA TYR A 90 -4.44 -0.73 -7.06
C TYR A 90 -4.65 -0.61 -8.57
N ILE A 91 -5.87 -0.28 -8.96
CA ILE A 91 -6.25 -0.07 -10.36
C ILE A 91 -6.23 1.43 -10.60
N VAL A 92 -5.31 1.87 -11.42
CA VAL A 92 -5.09 3.25 -11.81
C VAL A 92 -5.67 3.47 -13.20
N LYS A 93 -6.39 4.57 -13.37
CA LYS A 93 -6.86 5.02 -14.68
C LYS A 93 -6.71 6.54 -14.73
N ASP A 94 -6.23 7.06 -15.85
CA ASP A 94 -5.99 8.50 -16.04
C ASP A 94 -5.12 9.11 -14.92
N GLY A 95 -4.14 8.34 -14.42
CA GLY A 95 -3.19 8.77 -13.39
C GLY A 95 -3.68 8.70 -11.94
N VAL A 96 -4.95 8.31 -11.70
CA VAL A 96 -5.54 8.22 -10.36
C VAL A 96 -6.06 6.81 -10.05
N VAL A 97 -6.04 6.44 -8.77
CA VAL A 97 -6.56 5.15 -8.30
C VAL A 97 -8.09 5.17 -8.36
N VAL A 98 -8.66 4.34 -9.23
CA VAL A 98 -10.12 4.21 -9.40
C VAL A 98 -10.69 3.01 -8.64
N ASN A 99 -9.86 2.03 -8.29
CA ASN A 99 -10.27 0.88 -7.48
C ASN A 99 -9.08 0.27 -6.72
N VAL A 100 -9.37 -0.41 -5.61
CA VAL A 100 -8.39 -1.22 -4.86
C VAL A 100 -9.04 -2.57 -4.57
N THR A 101 -8.38 -3.66 -4.96
CA THR A 101 -8.84 -5.01 -4.68
C THR A 101 -7.94 -5.68 -3.66
N TYR A 102 -8.51 -6.62 -2.92
CA TYR A 102 -7.82 -7.46 -1.95
C TYR A 102 -8.05 -8.92 -2.31
N LEU A 103 -6.97 -9.69 -2.39
CA LEU A 103 -7.01 -11.13 -2.52
C LEU A 103 -6.38 -11.72 -1.26
N ASN A 104 -7.03 -12.70 -0.66
CA ASN A 104 -6.45 -13.57 0.35
C ASN A 104 -6.87 -14.98 0.01
N SER A 105 -5.98 -15.73 -0.62
CA SER A 105 -6.26 -17.06 -1.15
C SER A 105 -5.25 -18.09 -0.66
N GLY A 106 -5.71 -19.32 -0.44
CA GLY A 106 -4.87 -20.42 0.05
C GLY A 106 -5.08 -20.78 1.52
N ASN A 107 -4.22 -21.66 2.02
CA ASN A 107 -4.29 -22.25 3.35
C ASN A 107 -3.35 -21.46 4.28
N PHE A 108 -3.84 -20.35 4.82
CA PHE A 108 -3.17 -19.60 5.87
C PHE A 108 -3.52 -20.24 7.22
N PHE A 109 -2.51 -20.65 7.98
CA PHE A 109 -2.68 -21.20 9.33
C PHE A 109 -3.42 -22.55 9.42
N GLY A 110 -3.43 -23.36 8.36
CA GLY A 110 -4.04 -24.70 8.38
C GLY A 110 -5.57 -24.73 8.29
N VAL A 111 -6.20 -23.60 7.96
CA VAL A 111 -7.61 -23.52 7.57
C VAL A 111 -7.76 -22.98 6.15
N THR A 112 -8.44 -23.75 5.31
CA THR A 112 -8.76 -23.37 3.94
C THR A 112 -9.85 -22.31 3.92
N GLN A 113 -9.92 -21.49 2.86
CA GLN A 113 -11.01 -20.50 2.68
C GLN A 113 -12.41 -21.10 2.84
N ARG A 114 -12.60 -22.36 2.40
CA ARG A 114 -13.87 -23.08 2.56
C ARG A 114 -14.23 -23.25 4.03
N GLU A 115 -13.25 -23.59 4.87
CA GLU A 115 -13.44 -23.76 6.31
C GLU A 115 -13.68 -22.43 7.03
N SER A 116 -13.01 -21.35 6.61
CA SER A 116 -13.29 -19.99 7.11
C SER A 116 -14.68 -19.49 6.70
N ALA A 117 -15.09 -19.74 5.45
CA ALA A 117 -16.41 -19.36 4.94
C ALA A 117 -17.55 -20.10 5.64
N ILE A 118 -17.37 -21.40 5.93
CA ILE A 118 -18.34 -22.20 6.70
C ILE A 118 -18.46 -21.66 8.14
N LYS A 119 -17.33 -21.34 8.80
CA LYS A 119 -17.34 -20.76 10.16
C LYS A 119 -18.00 -19.39 10.23
N LEU A 120 -17.93 -18.57 9.18
CA LEU A 120 -18.61 -17.26 9.12
C LEU A 120 -20.11 -17.38 8.84
N GLN A 121 -20.58 -18.52 8.33
CA GLN A 121 -22.00 -18.78 8.06
C GLN A 121 -22.72 -19.51 9.19
N THR A 122 -21.99 -20.01 10.19
CA THR A 122 -22.56 -20.72 11.33
C THR A 122 -22.52 -19.78 12.55
N PRO A 123 -23.68 -19.39 13.11
CA PRO A 123 -23.76 -18.42 14.22
C PRO A 123 -23.14 -18.92 15.53
#